data_AF-A0AA43H1W3-F1
#
_entry.id   AF-A0AA43H1W3-F1
#
_cell.length_a   1.000
_cell.length_b   1.000
_cell.length_c   1.000
_cell.angle_alpha   90.00
_cell.angle_beta   90.00
_cell.angle_gamma   90.00
#
_symmetry.space_group_name_H-M   'P 1'
#
loop_
_entity.id
_entity.type
_entity.pdbx_description
1 polymer ?
#
loop_
_entity_poly.entity_id
_entity_poly.type
_entity_poly.pdbx_seq_one_letter_code
_entity_poly.pdbx_strand_id
1 'polypeptide(L)'
;MTPTTEKFSDHTGFNLPLFNIPQSFLLQIGTASILLLLSTQKATVKALESMGEASEELFRGDRLPILPFPDASNDNTLHTTPRTKERN
;
A
#
# COMPACT_ATOMS: atom_id res chain seq x y z
N MET A 1 -48.01 -29.66 5.64
CA MET A 1 -46.91 -28.68 5.55
C MET A 1 -46.16 -28.74 6.86
N THR A 2 -44.93 -29.24 6.87
CA THR A 2 -44.11 -29.33 8.08
C THR A 2 -43.33 -28.02 8.27
N PRO A 3 -43.37 -27.40 9.45
CA PRO A 3 -42.59 -26.20 9.70
C PRO A 3 -41.10 -26.58 9.75
N THR A 4 -40.33 -26.08 8.79
CA THR A 4 -38.87 -26.17 8.81
C THR A 4 -38.38 -25.34 9.98
N THR A 5 -37.93 -25.99 11.05
CA THR A 5 -37.24 -25.32 12.15
C THR A 5 -35.84 -24.98 11.67
N GLU A 6 -35.68 -23.75 11.20
CA GLU A 6 -34.41 -23.13 10.82
C GLU A 6 -33.49 -23.14 12.06
N LYS A 7 -32.54 -24.07 12.12
CA LYS A 7 -31.46 -24.05 13.12
C LYS A 7 -30.57 -22.85 12.79
N PHE A 8 -30.76 -21.73 13.47
CA PHE A 8 -29.79 -20.65 13.47
C PHE A 8 -28.47 -21.19 14.04
N SER A 9 -27.47 -21.30 13.18
CA SER A 9 -26.11 -21.63 13.57
C SER A 9 -25.54 -20.46 14.36
N ASP A 10 -25.53 -20.57 15.69
CA ASP A 10 -24.93 -19.64 16.65
C ASP A 10 -23.39 -19.61 16.56
N HIS A 11 -22.84 -19.33 15.38
CA HIS A 11 -21.41 -19.11 15.16
C HIS A 11 -21.08 -17.61 15.22
N THR A 12 -21.59 -16.93 16.24
CA THR A 12 -21.62 -15.47 16.40
C THR A 12 -20.31 -14.91 16.98
N GLY A 13 -19.16 -15.40 16.50
CA GLY A 13 -17.85 -15.01 17.02
C GLY A 13 -16.68 -15.33 16.08
N PHE A 14 -15.64 -14.50 16.13
CA PHE A 14 -14.38 -14.73 15.43
C PHE A 14 -13.55 -15.73 16.25
N ASN A 15 -13.49 -16.98 15.79
CA ASN A 15 -12.82 -18.06 16.48
C ASN A 15 -11.35 -18.12 16.03
N LEU A 16 -10.45 -17.59 16.86
CA LEU A 16 -9.01 -17.71 16.69
C LEU A 16 -8.53 -18.98 17.43
N PRO A 17 -7.39 -19.58 17.02
CA PRO A 17 -6.91 -20.84 17.60
C PRO A 17 -6.68 -20.81 19.13
N LEU A 18 -6.57 -19.61 19.74
CA LEU A 18 -6.41 -19.43 21.19
C LEU A 18 -7.56 -18.66 21.88
N PHE A 19 -8.41 -17.93 21.13
CA PHE A 19 -9.42 -17.04 21.71
C PHE A 19 -10.67 -16.98 20.84
N ASN A 20 -11.85 -16.96 21.45
CA ASN A 20 -13.11 -16.67 20.76
C ASN A 20 -13.52 -15.24 21.05
N ILE A 21 -13.59 -14.41 20.01
CA ILE A 21 -13.99 -13.00 20.14
C ILE A 21 -15.48 -12.88 19.78
N PRO A 22 -16.35 -12.46 20.71
CA PRO A 22 -17.76 -12.23 20.42
C PRO A 22 -17.93 -11.15 19.36
N GLN A 23 -18.85 -11.34 18.42
CA GLN A 23 -19.12 -10.37 17.36
C GLN A 23 -19.48 -8.97 17.91
N SER A 24 -20.25 -8.93 19.01
CA SER A 24 -20.62 -7.67 19.68
C SER A 24 -19.42 -6.87 20.15
N PHE A 25 -18.33 -7.53 20.54
CA PHE A 25 -17.11 -6.87 21.00
C PHE A 25 -16.37 -6.18 19.85
N LEU A 26 -16.24 -6.85 18.71
CA LEU A 26 -15.68 -6.24 17.49
C LEU A 26 -16.52 -5.06 17.02
N LEU A 27 -17.85 -5.22 17.06
CA LEU A 27 -18.76 -4.15 16.68
C LEU A 27 -18.63 -2.95 17.61
N GLN A 28 -18.50 -3.17 18.92
CA GLN A 28 -18.33 -2.11 19.91
C GLN A 28 -17.00 -1.38 19.75
N ILE A 29 -15.89 -2.10 19.53
CA ILE A 29 -14.58 -1.49 19.28
C ILE A 29 -14.57 -0.71 17.98
N GLY A 30 -15.12 -1.27 16.90
CA GLY A 30 -15.22 -0.58 15.61
C GLY A 30 -16.04 0.69 15.73
N THR A 31 -17.19 0.62 16.39
CA THR A 31 -18.07 1.77 16.60
C THR A 31 -17.40 2.83 17.48
N ALA A 32 -16.78 2.44 18.60
CA ALA A 32 -16.06 3.36 19.47
C ALA A 32 -14.89 4.04 18.75
N SER A 33 -14.15 3.30 17.93
CA SER A 33 -13.04 3.83 17.13
C SER A 33 -13.51 4.89 16.13
N ILE A 34 -14.63 4.63 15.43
CA ILE A 34 -15.23 5.59 14.49
C ILE A 34 -15.75 6.82 15.25
N LEU A 35 -16.46 6.63 16.37
CA LEU A 35 -16.95 7.76 17.17
C LEU A 35 -15.82 8.62 17.72
N LEU A 36 -14.72 7.99 18.16
CA LEU A 36 -13.51 8.69 18.58
C LEU A 36 -12.92 9.49 17.41
N LEU A 37 -12.78 8.88 16.24
CA LEU A 37 -12.27 9.51 15.03
C LEU A 37 -13.09 10.75 14.62
N LEU A 38 -14.42 10.63 14.69
CA LEU A 38 -15.36 11.73 14.41
C LEU A 38 -15.30 12.80 15.49
N SER A 39 -15.15 12.43 16.76
CA SER A 39 -15.02 13.39 17.87
C SER A 39 -13.72 14.21 17.75
N THR A 40 -12.63 13.59 17.29
CA THR A 40 -11.33 14.24 17.09
C THR A 40 -11.12 14.80 15.68
N GLN A 41 -12.20 15.03 14.91
CA GLN A 41 -12.15 15.41 13.49
C GLN A 41 -11.09 16.47 13.16
N LYS A 42 -10.98 17.54 13.96
CA LYS A 42 -10.00 18.62 13.72
C LYS A 42 -8.55 18.15 13.81
N ALA A 43 -8.24 17.30 14.78
CA ALA A 43 -6.90 16.73 14.94
C ALA A 43 -6.62 15.70 13.83
N THR A 44 -7.61 14.87 13.50
CA THR A 44 -7.54 13.90 12.42
C THR A 44 -7.24 14.55 11.07
N VAL A 45 -7.95 15.64 10.73
CA VAL A 45 -7.72 16.37 9.46
C VAL A 45 -6.31 16.92 9.39
N LYS A 46 -5.82 17.58 10.45
CA LYS A 46 -4.43 18.08 10.50
C LYS A 46 -3.40 16.97 10.40
N ALA A 47 -3.67 15.82 11.02
CA ALA A 47 -2.78 14.66 10.92
C ALA A 47 -2.71 14.15 9.47
N LEU A 48 -3.86 13.98 8.82
CA LEU A 48 -3.94 13.55 7.41
C LEU A 48 -3.25 14.55 6.46
N GLU A 49 -3.42 15.85 6.71
CA GLU A 49 -2.75 16.92 5.95
C GLU A 49 -1.23 16.81 6.07
N SER A 50 -0.70 16.74 7.30
CA SER A 50 0.73 16.61 7.54
C SER A 50 1.32 15.31 6.97
N MET A 51 0.55 14.23 6.99
CA MET A 51 0.96 12.94 6.42
C MET A 51 0.98 12.99 4.89
N GLY A 52 0.05 13.76 4.30
CA GLY A 52 0.02 14.04 2.86
C GLY A 52 1.21 14.86 2.41
N GLU A 53 1.52 15.96 3.11
CA GLU A 53 2.69 16.80 2.83
C GLU A 53 4.00 16.01 2.95
N ALA A 54 4.16 15.22 4.01
CA ALA A 54 5.33 14.37 4.19
C ALA A 54 5.44 13.27 3.12
N SER A 55 4.30 12.73 2.66
CA SER A 55 4.26 11.78 1.55
C SER A 55 4.68 12.46 0.25
N GLU A 56 4.20 13.68 -0.01
CA GLU A 56 4.57 14.45 -1.19
C GLU A 56 6.08 14.73 -1.22
N GLU A 57 6.69 15.13 -0.10
CA GLU A 57 8.14 15.34 -0.05
C GLU A 57 8.94 14.05 -0.32
N LEU A 58 8.46 12.90 0.18
CA LEU A 58 9.08 11.59 -0.06
C LEU A 58 9.00 11.18 -1.54
N PHE A 59 7.87 11.43 -2.20
CA PHE A 59 7.61 11.04 -3.59
C PHE A 59 8.09 12.07 -4.62
N ARG A 60 8.34 13.32 -4.22
CA ARG A 60 8.92 14.36 -5.09
C ARG A 60 10.29 13.95 -5.62
N GLY A 61 10.93 12.95 -5.00
CA GLY A 61 12.12 12.32 -5.53
C GLY A 61 13.38 13.19 -5.45
N ASP A 62 13.30 14.38 -4.87
CA ASP A 62 14.41 15.32 -4.67
C ASP A 62 15.51 14.75 -3.75
N ARG A 63 15.17 13.70 -2.99
CA ARG A 63 16.11 12.96 -2.13
C ARG A 63 16.67 11.69 -2.80
N LEU A 64 16.30 11.40 -4.05
CA LEU A 64 16.80 10.19 -4.72
C LEU A 64 18.23 10.45 -5.23
N PRO A 65 19.22 9.66 -4.79
CA PRO A 65 20.58 9.79 -5.29
C PRO A 65 20.61 9.53 -6.80
N ILE A 66 21.46 10.26 -7.53
CA ILE A 66 21.69 10.02 -8.95
C ILE A 66 22.20 8.59 -9.09
N LEU A 67 21.38 7.72 -9.69
CA LEU A 67 21.73 6.35 -9.97
C LEU A 67 22.84 6.34 -11.03
N PRO A 68 23.96 5.65 -10.81
CA PRO A 68 24.93 5.43 -11.86
C PRO A 68 24.30 4.50 -12.90
N PHE A 69 23.86 5.07 -14.02
CA PHE A 69 23.47 4.29 -15.17
C PHE A 69 24.73 3.86 -15.91
N PRO A 70 24.88 2.57 -16.28
CA PRO A 70 25.97 2.16 -17.13
C PRO A 70 25.85 2.91 -18.46
N ASP A 71 26.91 3.62 -18.84
CA ASP A 71 26.99 4.27 -20.15
C ASP A 71 26.80 3.21 -21.22
N ALA A 72 25.89 3.46 -22.17
CA ALA A 72 25.66 2.60 -23.33
C ALA A 72 26.83 2.67 -24.34
N SER A 73 28.07 2.60 -23.85
CA SER A 73 29.31 2.82 -24.61
C SER A 73 30.24 1.62 -24.58
N ASN A 74 29.72 0.39 -24.53
CA ASN A 74 30.55 -0.79 -24.78
C ASN A 74 29.81 -2.02 -25.33
N ASP A 75 28.74 -1.83 -26.12
CA ASP A 75 28.17 -2.94 -26.91
C ASP A 75 27.84 -2.54 -28.36
N ASN A 76 28.69 -1.69 -28.94
CA ASN A 76 28.82 -1.52 -30.38
C ASN A 76 30.05 -2.27 -30.89
N THR A 77 30.17 -3.58 -30.59
CA THR A 77 30.91 -4.50 -31.46
C THR A 77 30.10 -4.79 -32.72
N LEU A 78 29.74 -3.72 -33.46
CA LEU A 78 29.27 -3.84 -34.84
C LEU A 78 30.51 -4.03 -35.70
N HIS A 79 30.69 -5.26 -36.16
CA HIS A 79 31.68 -5.69 -37.15
C HIS A 79 31.52 -4.84 -38.44
N THR A 80 32.11 -3.65 -38.48
CA THR A 80 32.30 -2.90 -39.73
C THR A 80 33.79 -2.76 -39.98
N THR A 81 34.26 -3.58 -40.92
CA THR A 81 35.57 -3.48 -41.54
C THR A 81 35.82 -2.05 -42.03
N PRO A 82 36.96 -1.41 -41.69
CA PRO A 82 37.29 -0.12 -42.27
C PRO A 82 37.66 -0.31 -43.74
N ARG A 83 36.79 0.15 -44.65
CA ARG A 83 37.18 0.43 -46.03
C ARG A 83 38.01 1.71 -46.03
N THR A 84 39.32 1.56 -45.92
CA THR A 84 40.33 2.57 -46.24
C THR A 84 40.06 3.14 -47.63
N LYS A 85 39.69 4.41 -47.68
CA LYS A 85 39.67 5.23 -48.89
C LYS A 85 40.93 6.08 -48.88
N GLU A 86 42.05 5.48 -49.28
CA GLU A 86 43.24 6.20 -49.71
C GLU A 86 43.01 6.63 -51.16
N ARG A 87 42.73 7.93 -51.33
CA ARG A 87 42.76 8.63 -52.62
C ARG A 87 43.92 9.61 -52.54
N ASN A 88 44.99 9.34 -53.27
CA ASN A 88 45.74 10.36 -53.99
C ASN A 88 45.90 9.88 -55.43
#